data_AF-A0AAV1XD70-F1
#
_entry.id   AF-A0AAV1XD70-F1
#
_cell.length_a   1.000
_cell.length_b   1.000
_cell.length_c   1.000
_cell.angle_alpha   90.00
_cell.angle_beta   90.00
_cell.angle_gamma   90.00
#
_symmetry.space_group_name_H-M   'P 1'
#
loop_
_entity.id
_entity.type
_entity.pdbx_description
1 polymer ?
#
loop_
_entity_poly.entity_id
_entity_poly.type
_entity_poly.pdbx_seq_one_letter_code
_entity_poly.pdbx_strand_id
1 'polypeptide(L)'
;MDFIERLPNSCGKQVIFVVVDRLSKAAHFIPLAHPYSASIVAQAFLDNIFKLHGFPDSITSDRDPVFISKFWKDLMAYQGVQLQLSTSYHPQTDGQSEDRMKQLADKHRSDRQFKEGDWVYVKLQAYKQVSVQARANEKLSPKYFGPFQVISKIGAVAYKLLLPSHSKIHDVFHVSQLKKHVGQAITAAELPQDGAAISAAKEPETILDRMTVRRQGRAVTKVLVKWKHSLPEDATWEFYFDLCNKFPNFHS
;
A
#
# COMPACT_ATOMS: atom_id res chain seq x y z
N MET A 1 -12.97 -8.23 21.76
CA MET A 1 -13.48 -8.41 20.39
C MET A 1 -13.42 -7.07 19.73
N ASP A 2 -12.88 -7.03 18.52
CA ASP A 2 -12.52 -5.78 17.86
C ASP A 2 -12.53 -5.92 16.33
N PHE A 3 -12.54 -4.80 15.62
CA PHE A 3 -12.44 -4.72 14.17
C PHE A 3 -11.16 -4.02 13.73
N ILE A 4 -10.41 -4.68 12.83
CA ILE A 4 -9.34 -4.03 12.09
C ILE A 4 -9.93 -3.55 10.77
N GLU A 5 -10.17 -2.24 10.68
CA GLU A 5 -10.72 -1.60 9.49
C GLU A 5 -9.65 -0.91 8.62
N ARG A 6 -10.09 -0.38 7.47
CA ARG A 6 -9.27 0.40 6.52
C ARG A 6 -8.09 -0.38 5.93
N LEU A 7 -8.20 -1.69 5.85
CA LEU A 7 -7.19 -2.53 5.20
C LEU A 7 -7.28 -2.41 3.68
N PRO A 8 -6.16 -2.58 2.95
CA PRO A 8 -6.20 -2.68 1.50
C PRO A 8 -7.09 -3.84 1.08
N ASN A 9 -7.84 -3.64 -0.01
CA ASN A 9 -8.74 -4.68 -0.52
C ASN A 9 -7.93 -5.92 -0.93
N SER A 10 -8.24 -7.05 -0.31
CA SER A 10 -7.71 -8.37 -0.66
C SER A 10 -8.88 -9.32 -0.89
N CYS A 11 -9.05 -9.79 -2.13
CA CYS A 11 -10.15 -10.70 -2.51
C CYS A 11 -11.55 -10.18 -2.13
N GLY A 12 -11.79 -8.87 -2.18
CA GLY A 12 -13.07 -8.25 -1.81
C GLY A 12 -13.26 -8.03 -0.30
N LYS A 13 -12.24 -8.31 0.52
CA LYS A 13 -12.25 -8.16 1.98
C LYS A 13 -11.35 -6.99 2.38
N GLN A 14 -11.82 -6.19 3.34
CA GLN A 14 -11.18 -4.93 3.77
C GLN A 14 -11.18 -4.77 5.29
N VAL A 15 -11.79 -5.72 6.01
CA VAL A 15 -11.99 -5.67 7.45
C VAL A 15 -11.64 -7.03 8.02
N ILE A 16 -11.01 -7.05 9.19
CA ILE A 16 -10.78 -8.30 9.94
C ILE A 16 -11.50 -8.17 11.28
N PHE A 17 -12.43 -9.09 11.52
CA PHE A 17 -13.05 -9.26 12.82
C PHE A 17 -12.17 -10.15 13.69
N VAL A 18 -11.79 -9.64 14.87
CA VAL A 18 -10.85 -10.29 15.77
C VAL A 18 -11.54 -10.74 17.05
N VAL A 19 -11.37 -12.02 17.37
CA VAL A 19 -11.86 -12.62 18.61
C VAL A 19 -10.70 -13.29 19.31
N VAL A 20 -10.39 -12.84 20.53
CA VAL A 20 -9.30 -13.38 21.35
C VAL A 20 -9.90 -14.04 22.57
N ASP A 21 -9.53 -15.30 22.82
CA ASP A 21 -9.82 -15.95 24.09
C ASP A 21 -8.87 -15.42 25.17
N ARG A 22 -9.45 -14.93 26.27
CA ARG A 22 -8.69 -14.33 27.37
C ARG A 22 -7.87 -15.36 28.15
N LEU A 23 -8.27 -16.62 28.17
CA LEU A 23 -7.57 -17.66 28.92
C LEU A 23 -6.37 -18.20 28.13
N SER A 24 -6.63 -18.81 26.97
CA SER A 24 -5.60 -19.46 26.15
C SER A 24 -4.75 -18.48 25.33
N LYS A 25 -5.21 -17.23 25.18
CA LYS A 25 -4.65 -16.24 24.24
C LYS A 25 -4.75 -16.67 22.76
N ALA A 26 -5.56 -17.69 22.46
CA ALA A 26 -5.87 -18.03 21.08
C ALA A 26 -6.66 -16.89 20.42
N ALA A 27 -6.33 -16.57 19.17
CA ALA A 27 -6.95 -15.49 18.43
C ALA A 27 -7.48 -16.00 17.10
N HIS A 28 -8.71 -15.61 16.77
CA HIS A 28 -9.39 -15.86 15.52
C HIS A 28 -9.47 -14.57 14.71
N PHE A 29 -9.06 -14.65 13.45
CA PHE A 29 -9.06 -13.52 12.51
C PHE A 29 -9.99 -13.86 11.35
N ILE A 30 -11.13 -13.18 11.29
CA ILE A 30 -12.21 -13.52 10.36
C ILE A 30 -12.35 -12.39 9.34
N PRO A 31 -12.10 -12.64 8.03
CA PRO A 31 -12.14 -11.58 7.02
C PRO A 31 -13.57 -11.20 6.62
N LEU A 32 -13.89 -9.91 6.71
CA LEU A 32 -15.18 -9.32 6.36
C LEU A 32 -15.06 -8.33 5.18
N ALA A 33 -16.15 -8.19 4.43
CA ALA A 33 -16.30 -7.19 3.37
C ALA A 33 -17.03 -5.97 3.93
N HIS A 34 -16.73 -4.77 3.41
CA HIS A 34 -17.43 -3.55 3.77
C HIS A 34 -18.53 -3.24 2.73
N PRO A 35 -19.74 -2.80 3.14
CA PRO A 35 -20.23 -2.68 4.51
C PRO A 35 -20.61 -4.01 5.15
N TYR A 36 -20.42 -4.11 6.47
CA TYR A 36 -20.90 -5.22 7.29
C TYR A 36 -21.97 -4.73 8.27
N SER A 37 -22.93 -5.60 8.57
CA SER A 37 -23.99 -5.39 9.54
C SER A 37 -23.79 -6.29 10.76
N ALA A 38 -24.50 -6.01 11.85
CA ALA A 38 -24.45 -6.86 13.03
C ALA A 38 -24.89 -8.31 12.76
N SER A 39 -25.81 -8.53 11.81
CA SER A 39 -26.21 -9.87 11.37
C SER A 39 -25.08 -10.63 10.67
N ILE A 40 -24.32 -9.98 9.80
CA ILE A 40 -23.16 -10.58 9.13
C ILE A 40 -22.07 -10.94 10.15
N VAL A 41 -21.82 -10.05 11.11
CA VAL A 41 -20.84 -10.30 12.18
C VAL A 41 -21.30 -11.45 13.08
N ALA A 42 -22.59 -11.53 13.41
CA ALA A 42 -23.13 -12.63 14.20
C ALA A 42 -22.99 -13.96 13.48
N GLN A 43 -23.31 -14.01 12.19
CA GLN A 43 -23.10 -15.22 11.39
C GLN A 43 -21.61 -15.62 11.37
N ALA A 44 -20.71 -14.66 11.16
CA ALA A 44 -19.27 -14.89 11.19
C ALA A 44 -18.79 -15.41 12.56
N PHE A 45 -19.33 -14.88 13.65
CA PHE A 45 -19.06 -15.36 15.01
C PHE A 45 -19.54 -16.80 15.19
N LEU A 46 -20.75 -17.12 14.73
CA LEU A 46 -21.30 -18.46 14.85
C LEU A 46 -20.47 -19.50 14.06
N ASP A 47 -20.13 -19.17 12.82
CA ASP A 47 -19.44 -20.08 11.91
C ASP A 47 -18.00 -20.37 12.32
N ASN A 48 -17.32 -19.39 12.94
CA ASN A 48 -15.88 -19.45 13.21
C ASN A 48 -15.53 -19.58 14.69
N ILE A 49 -16.37 -19.06 15.60
CA ILE A 49 -16.10 -19.08 17.05
C ILE A 49 -17.00 -20.11 17.73
N PHE A 50 -18.31 -19.95 17.64
CA PHE A 50 -19.27 -20.84 18.31
C PHE A 50 -19.10 -22.29 17.88
N LYS A 51 -18.92 -22.53 16.57
CA LYS A 51 -18.68 -23.88 16.03
C LYS A 51 -17.50 -24.61 16.69
N LEU A 52 -16.48 -23.87 17.13
CA LEU A 52 -15.25 -24.43 17.70
C LEU A 52 -15.25 -24.45 19.23
N HIS A 53 -15.80 -23.41 19.86
CA HIS A 53 -15.64 -23.14 21.30
C HIS A 53 -16.96 -23.00 22.06
N GLY A 54 -18.10 -22.96 21.37
CA GLY A 54 -19.39 -22.62 21.97
C GLY A 54 -19.52 -21.12 22.31
N PHE A 55 -20.54 -20.77 23.09
CA PHE A 55 -20.69 -19.41 23.61
C PHE A 55 -19.85 -19.24 24.87
N PRO A 56 -19.12 -18.12 25.01
CA PRO A 56 -18.38 -17.82 26.22
C PRO A 56 -19.30 -17.27 27.32
N ASP A 57 -18.89 -17.37 28.59
CA ASP A 57 -19.64 -16.78 29.72
C ASP A 57 -19.73 -15.25 29.64
N SER A 58 -18.67 -14.61 29.11
CA SER A 58 -18.62 -13.16 28.95
C SER A 58 -17.78 -12.74 27.76
N ILE A 59 -18.17 -11.60 27.18
CA ILE A 59 -17.54 -10.98 26.03
C ILE A 59 -17.19 -9.55 26.40
N THR A 60 -15.93 -9.18 26.12
CA THR A 60 -15.51 -7.78 26.14
C THR A 60 -15.31 -7.30 24.70
N SER A 61 -15.92 -6.18 24.33
CA SER A 61 -15.74 -5.55 23.02
C SER A 61 -15.57 -4.05 23.16
N ASP A 62 -15.08 -3.41 22.11
CA ASP A 62 -15.12 -1.95 22.00
C ASP A 62 -16.55 -1.43 21.81
N ARG A 63 -16.66 -0.12 21.56
CA ARG A 63 -17.93 0.58 21.36
C ARG A 63 -18.33 0.67 19.89
N ASP A 64 -17.91 -0.28 19.06
CA ASP A 64 -18.35 -0.33 17.66
C ASP A 64 -19.89 -0.41 17.57
N PRO A 65 -20.53 0.30 16.61
CA PRO A 65 -21.98 0.29 16.42
C PRO A 65 -22.58 -1.12 16.28
N VAL A 66 -21.84 -2.10 15.75
CA VAL A 66 -22.26 -3.50 15.68
C VAL A 66 -22.49 -4.08 17.06
N PHE A 67 -21.52 -3.94 17.96
CA PHE A 67 -21.60 -4.51 19.32
C PHE A 67 -22.57 -3.73 20.22
N ILE A 68 -22.81 -2.44 19.92
CA ILE A 68 -23.81 -1.61 20.60
C ILE A 68 -25.23 -1.92 20.11
N SER A 69 -25.39 -2.46 18.90
CA SER A 69 -26.68 -2.68 18.27
C SER A 69 -27.63 -3.53 19.14
N LYS A 70 -28.94 -3.23 19.05
CA LYS A 70 -29.97 -4.00 19.75
C LYS A 70 -29.92 -5.47 19.37
N PHE A 71 -29.73 -5.77 18.08
CA PHE A 71 -29.62 -7.13 17.57
C PHE A 71 -28.50 -7.92 18.27
N TRP A 72 -27.29 -7.35 18.36
CA TRP A 72 -26.16 -8.04 18.99
C TRP A 72 -26.37 -8.26 20.49
N LYS A 73 -26.86 -7.22 21.18
CA LYS A 73 -27.17 -7.29 22.61
C LYS A 73 -28.22 -8.36 22.91
N ASP A 74 -29.32 -8.37 22.14
CA ASP A 74 -30.38 -9.36 22.31
C ASP A 74 -29.85 -10.76 22.03
N LEU A 75 -29.11 -10.97 20.94
CA LEU A 75 -28.54 -12.27 20.58
C LEU A 75 -27.68 -12.85 21.73
N MET A 76 -26.77 -12.04 22.26
CA MET A 76 -25.87 -12.48 23.34
C MET A 76 -26.63 -12.70 24.65
N ALA A 77 -27.59 -11.84 24.98
CA ALA A 77 -28.44 -11.99 26.16
C ALA A 77 -29.30 -13.26 26.10
N TYR A 78 -29.88 -13.59 24.95
CA TYR A 78 -30.63 -14.84 24.76
C TYR A 78 -29.78 -16.08 24.96
N GLN A 79 -28.48 -15.98 24.70
CA GLN A 79 -27.52 -17.07 24.89
C GLN A 79 -26.87 -17.05 26.28
N GLY A 80 -27.28 -16.16 27.18
CA GLY A 80 -26.75 -16.04 28.54
C GLY A 80 -25.37 -15.41 28.63
N VAL A 81 -24.87 -14.79 27.55
CA VAL A 81 -23.53 -14.20 27.49
C VAL A 81 -23.53 -12.80 28.12
N GLN A 82 -22.65 -12.56 29.08
CA GLN A 82 -22.47 -11.24 29.67
C GLN A 82 -21.64 -10.33 28.75
N LEU A 83 -22.26 -9.29 28.20
CA LEU A 83 -21.57 -8.29 27.37
C LEU A 83 -20.99 -7.15 28.21
N GLN A 84 -19.70 -6.89 28.04
CA GLN A 84 -18.97 -5.77 28.65
C GLN A 84 -18.39 -4.90 27.53
N LEU A 85 -18.82 -3.64 27.46
CA LEU A 85 -18.23 -2.67 26.53
C LEU A 85 -17.05 -1.98 27.20
N SER A 86 -15.89 -1.96 26.54
CA SER A 86 -14.73 -1.21 27.02
C SER A 86 -15.04 0.30 27.02
N THR A 87 -14.42 1.03 27.93
CA THR A 87 -14.48 2.49 27.93
C THR A 87 -13.54 3.02 26.86
N SER A 88 -13.96 4.07 26.15
CA SER A 88 -13.30 4.56 24.93
C SER A 88 -11.84 5.02 25.06
N TYR A 89 -11.20 4.89 26.24
CA TYR A 89 -9.80 5.23 26.49
C TYR A 89 -9.24 4.42 27.69
N HIS A 90 -9.32 3.09 27.66
CA HIS A 90 -8.54 2.22 28.57
C HIS A 90 -7.84 1.09 27.77
N PRO A 91 -6.61 1.33 27.28
CA PRO A 91 -5.83 0.32 26.54
C PRO A 91 -5.48 -0.93 27.37
N GLN A 92 -5.73 -0.94 28.68
CA GLN A 92 -5.51 -2.13 29.52
C GLN A 92 -6.55 -3.24 29.31
N THR A 93 -7.76 -2.94 28.86
CA THR A 93 -8.82 -3.96 28.67
C THR A 93 -8.76 -4.61 27.29
N ASP A 94 -8.29 -3.87 26.26
CA ASP A 94 -8.12 -4.37 24.88
C ASP A 94 -6.67 -4.62 24.47
N GLY A 95 -5.70 -4.31 25.35
CA GLY A 95 -4.27 -4.42 25.05
C GLY A 95 -3.83 -5.82 24.62
N GLN A 96 -4.56 -6.88 25.00
CA GLN A 96 -4.26 -8.25 24.56
C GLN A 96 -4.55 -8.47 23.07
N SER A 97 -5.63 -7.88 22.55
CA SER A 97 -5.96 -7.91 21.12
C SER A 97 -4.91 -7.10 20.34
N GLU A 98 -4.62 -5.88 20.81
CA GLU A 98 -3.65 -4.97 20.21
C GLU A 98 -2.22 -5.55 20.20
N ASP A 99 -1.76 -6.13 21.32
CA ASP A 99 -0.44 -6.75 21.42
C ASP A 99 -0.29 -7.93 20.46
N ARG A 100 -1.34 -8.75 20.31
CA ARG A 100 -1.32 -9.88 19.38
C ARG A 100 -1.33 -9.42 17.93
N MET A 101 -2.07 -8.36 17.63
CA MET A 101 -2.06 -7.71 16.32
C MET A 101 -0.67 -7.18 15.97
N LYS A 102 0.00 -6.51 16.92
CA LYS A 102 1.38 -6.04 16.76
C LYS A 102 2.34 -7.20 16.49
N GLN A 103 2.29 -8.27 17.27
CA GLN A 103 3.14 -9.45 17.09
C GLN A 103 2.98 -10.09 15.70
N LEU A 104 1.76 -10.17 15.17
CA LEU A 104 1.51 -10.74 13.84
C LEU A 104 1.95 -9.81 12.71
N ALA A 105 1.69 -8.50 12.83
CA ALA A 105 2.19 -7.51 11.88
C ALA A 105 3.73 -7.53 11.82
N ASP A 106 4.38 -7.65 12.97
CA ASP A 106 5.82 -7.75 13.08
C ASP A 106 6.35 -9.11 12.58
N LYS A 107 5.60 -10.22 12.71
CA LYS A 107 6.00 -11.55 12.19
C LYS A 107 6.21 -11.58 10.67
N HIS A 108 5.47 -10.76 9.92
CA HIS A 108 5.64 -10.62 8.46
C HIS A 108 6.66 -9.54 8.07
N ARG A 109 7.25 -8.86 9.06
CA ARG A 109 8.26 -7.82 8.87
C ARG A 109 9.63 -8.47 8.86
N SER A 110 10.27 -8.54 7.69
CA SER A 110 11.66 -9.00 7.61
C SER A 110 12.59 -7.92 8.15
N ASP A 111 13.41 -8.25 9.14
CA ASP A 111 14.52 -7.40 9.58
C ASP A 111 15.54 -7.28 8.44
N ARG A 112 15.43 -6.18 7.69
CA ARG A 112 16.39 -5.85 6.65
C ARG A 112 17.54 -5.12 7.32
N GLN A 113 18.75 -5.58 7.12
CA GLN A 113 19.95 -4.88 7.58
C GLN A 113 20.86 -4.62 6.38
N PHE A 114 21.46 -3.45 6.34
CA PHE A 114 22.39 -3.02 5.29
C PHE A 114 23.72 -2.64 5.93
N LYS A 115 24.81 -2.86 5.21
CA LYS A 115 26.15 -2.40 5.63
C LYS A 115 26.51 -1.12 4.90
N GLU A 116 27.44 -0.36 5.48
CA GLU A 116 28.06 0.77 4.77
C GLU A 116 28.71 0.25 3.48
N GLY A 117 28.46 0.95 2.37
CA GLY A 117 28.86 0.54 1.04
C GLY A 117 27.88 -0.38 0.30
N ASP A 118 26.83 -0.91 0.94
CA ASP A 118 25.75 -1.61 0.22
C ASP A 118 25.01 -0.62 -0.69
N TRP A 119 24.58 -1.11 -1.85
CA TRP A 119 23.73 -0.37 -2.77
C TRP A 119 22.26 -0.67 -2.47
N VAL A 120 21.43 0.36 -2.36
CA VAL A 120 20.02 0.23 -2.04
C VAL A 120 19.14 1.07 -2.95
N TYR A 121 17.96 0.56 -3.26
CA TYR A 121 16.89 1.34 -3.85
C TYR A 121 16.01 1.96 -2.76
N VAL A 122 15.64 3.22 -2.96
CA VAL A 122 14.78 4.00 -2.07
C VAL A 122 13.37 4.04 -2.60
N LYS A 123 12.42 3.67 -1.75
CA LYS A 123 11.00 3.78 -2.03
C LYS A 123 10.54 5.22 -1.81
N LEU A 124 10.48 6.02 -2.86
CA LEU A 124 9.83 7.32 -2.77
C LEU A 124 8.32 7.10 -2.80
N GLN A 125 7.65 7.43 -1.69
CA GLN A 125 6.22 7.66 -1.75
C GLN A 125 6.05 9.02 -2.41
N ALA A 126 5.46 9.06 -3.61
CA ALA A 126 5.02 10.32 -4.21
C ALA A 126 4.26 11.07 -3.11
N TYR A 127 4.80 12.22 -2.70
CA TYR A 127 4.19 13.04 -1.69
C TYR A 127 2.80 13.39 -2.22
N LYS A 128 1.75 12.83 -1.59
CA LYS A 128 0.36 13.11 -1.94
C LYS A 128 0.07 14.55 -1.51
N GLN A 129 0.40 15.50 -2.37
CA GLN A 129 -0.31 16.77 -2.41
C GLN A 129 -1.29 16.72 -3.57
N VAL A 130 -2.55 16.93 -3.21
CA VAL A 130 -3.70 17.02 -4.09
C VAL A 130 -3.56 18.30 -4.90
N SER A 131 -3.01 18.21 -6.11
CA SER A 131 -3.39 19.05 -7.24
C SER A 131 -2.54 18.69 -8.46
N VAL A 132 -3.20 18.75 -9.62
CA VAL A 132 -2.66 18.67 -10.98
C VAL A 132 -2.52 17.27 -11.58
N GLN A 133 -3.51 16.99 -12.45
CA GLN A 133 -3.51 16.05 -13.58
C GLN A 133 -3.11 14.60 -13.29
N ALA A 134 -4.15 13.76 -13.19
CA ALA A 134 -4.03 12.31 -13.20
C ALA A 134 -3.13 11.84 -14.34
N ARG A 135 -1.92 11.36 -14.01
CA ARG A 135 -1.17 10.52 -14.92
C ARG A 135 -2.06 9.32 -15.25
N ALA A 136 -2.24 9.04 -16.54
CA ALA A 136 -3.13 7.97 -17.00
C ALA A 136 -2.78 6.57 -16.43
N ASN A 137 -1.57 6.37 -15.87
CA ASN A 137 -1.17 5.13 -15.22
C ASN A 137 -0.25 5.36 -14.00
N GLU A 138 -0.78 5.88 -12.87
CA GLU A 138 -0.06 5.84 -11.57
C GLU A 138 0.37 4.41 -11.17
N LYS A 139 -0.40 3.39 -11.57
CA LYS A 139 -0.16 1.98 -11.27
C LYS A 139 1.14 1.42 -11.86
N LEU A 140 1.72 2.08 -12.86
CA LEU A 140 2.94 1.63 -13.54
C LEU A 140 4.16 2.55 -13.27
N SER A 141 4.06 3.50 -12.34
CA SER A 141 5.20 4.36 -12.01
C SER A 141 6.29 3.60 -11.23
N PRO A 142 7.59 3.86 -11.49
CA PRO A 142 8.68 3.30 -10.69
C PRO A 142 8.51 3.72 -9.22
N LYS A 143 8.32 2.73 -8.35
CA LYS A 143 8.11 2.96 -6.91
C LYS A 143 9.42 3.08 -6.13
N TYR A 144 10.52 2.69 -6.77
CA TYR A 144 11.85 2.60 -6.17
C TYR A 144 12.84 3.33 -7.09
N PHE A 145 13.70 4.16 -6.49
CA PHE A 145 14.69 4.99 -7.17
C PHE A 145 16.09 4.66 -6.63
N GLY A 146 17.13 4.90 -7.42
CA GLY A 146 18.49 4.46 -7.12
C GLY A 146 18.97 3.39 -8.09
N PRO A 147 20.16 2.79 -7.89
CA PRO A 147 20.76 2.47 -6.60
C PRO A 147 21.56 3.62 -5.97
N PHE A 148 21.36 3.84 -4.66
CA PHE A 148 22.15 4.76 -3.84
C PHE A 148 23.02 3.97 -2.87
N GLN A 149 24.23 4.47 -2.61
CA GLN A 149 25.14 3.83 -1.69
C GLN A 149 24.79 4.19 -0.24
N VAL A 150 24.79 3.21 0.65
CA VAL A 150 24.66 3.44 2.10
C VAL A 150 25.96 4.06 2.60
N ILE A 151 25.90 5.30 3.09
CA ILE A 151 27.03 6.00 3.71
C ILE A 151 27.22 5.49 5.14
N SER A 152 26.15 5.53 5.93
CA SER A 152 26.22 5.17 7.35
C SER A 152 24.88 4.71 7.91
N LYS A 153 24.93 3.96 9.01
CA LYS A 153 23.74 3.57 9.76
C LYS A 153 23.45 4.59 10.87
N ILE A 154 22.30 5.26 10.81
CA ILE A 154 21.85 6.24 11.80
C ILE A 154 20.83 5.57 12.72
N GLY A 155 21.30 5.09 13.88
CA GLY A 155 20.48 4.38 14.86
C GLY A 155 20.13 2.95 14.44
N ALA A 156 19.12 2.36 15.08
CA ALA A 156 18.78 0.95 14.81
C ALA A 156 18.10 0.73 13.44
N VAL A 157 17.37 1.74 12.94
CA VAL A 157 16.36 1.55 11.88
C VAL A 157 16.47 2.55 10.72
N ALA A 158 17.44 3.47 10.73
CA ALA A 158 17.63 4.43 9.65
C ALA A 158 19.05 4.36 9.06
N TYR A 159 19.15 4.68 7.77
CA TYR A 159 20.41 4.67 7.02
C TYR A 159 20.54 5.97 6.24
N LYS A 160 21.74 6.54 6.27
CA LYS A 160 22.14 7.68 5.46
C LYS A 160 22.61 7.19 4.10
N LEU A 161 22.10 7.79 3.04
CA LEU A 161 22.41 7.43 1.66
C LEU A 161 23.19 8.54 0.95
N LEU A 162 24.03 8.14 0.01
CA LEU A 162 24.69 9.05 -0.90
C LEU A 162 23.71 9.47 -1.98
N LEU A 163 22.98 10.55 -1.71
CA LEU A 163 22.16 11.22 -2.70
C LEU A 163 23.01 12.24 -3.47
N PRO A 164 22.68 12.52 -4.75
CA PRO A 164 23.32 13.59 -5.50
C PRO A 164 23.14 14.94 -4.79
N SER A 165 24.16 15.80 -4.86
CA SER A 165 24.22 17.09 -4.14
C SER A 165 23.06 18.06 -4.45
N HIS A 166 22.31 17.81 -5.54
CA HIS A 166 21.14 18.58 -5.95
C HIS A 166 19.80 18.02 -5.42
N SER A 167 19.81 16.93 -4.65
CA SER A 167 18.60 16.32 -4.08
C SER A 167 18.03 17.20 -2.96
N LYS A 168 16.75 17.57 -3.06
CA LYS A 168 16.00 18.26 -1.98
C LYS A 168 15.38 17.29 -0.97
N ILE A 169 15.60 15.98 -1.11
CA ILE A 169 15.08 14.95 -0.21
C ILE A 169 16.12 14.70 0.88
N HIS A 170 15.67 14.55 2.12
CA HIS A 170 16.54 14.15 3.22
C HIS A 170 17.30 12.86 2.89
N ASP A 171 18.59 12.83 3.20
CA ASP A 171 19.50 11.72 2.91
C ASP A 171 19.37 10.55 3.89
N VAL A 172 18.52 10.68 4.92
CA VAL A 172 18.26 9.65 5.94
C VAL A 172 16.93 8.96 5.69
N PHE A 173 16.98 7.64 5.48
CA PHE A 173 15.81 6.82 5.19
C PHE A 173 15.62 5.71 6.19
N HIS A 174 14.36 5.44 6.53
CA HIS A 174 14.00 4.29 7.35
C HIS A 174 14.18 2.98 6.56
N VAL A 175 14.64 1.92 7.23
CA VAL A 175 15.00 0.63 6.62
C VAL A 175 13.87 -0.03 5.81
N SER A 176 12.61 0.24 6.17
CA SER A 176 11.42 -0.25 5.45
C SER A 176 11.24 0.38 4.06
N GLN A 177 11.86 1.54 3.83
CA GLN A 177 11.85 2.23 2.54
C GLN A 177 13.00 1.76 1.64
N LEU A 178 13.89 0.90 2.14
CA LEU A 178 15.07 0.45 1.42
C LEU A 178 14.91 -0.98 0.90
N LYS A 179 15.49 -1.23 -0.27
CA LYS A 179 15.65 -2.57 -0.86
C LYS A 179 17.10 -2.76 -1.28
N LYS A 180 17.68 -3.92 -0.98
CA LYS A 180 19.05 -4.24 -1.41
C LYS A 180 19.11 -4.33 -2.94
N HIS A 181 20.09 -3.69 -3.55
CA HIS A 181 20.47 -3.91 -4.94
C HIS A 181 21.33 -5.18 -5.04
N VAL A 182 21.03 -6.05 -6.00
CA VAL A 182 21.81 -7.29 -6.27
C VAL A 182 22.22 -7.26 -7.73
N GLY A 183 23.51 -7.05 -8.01
CA GLY A 183 24.06 -6.90 -9.37
C GLY A 183 25.17 -5.82 -9.44
N GLN A 184 25.88 -5.72 -10.57
CA GLN A 184 26.83 -4.62 -10.83
C GLN A 184 26.07 -3.32 -11.07
N ALA A 185 26.45 -2.26 -10.35
CA ALA A 185 25.79 -0.95 -10.42
C ALA A 185 26.04 -0.30 -11.79
N ILE A 186 24.97 -0.10 -12.57
CA ILE A 186 24.96 0.78 -13.73
C ILE A 186 24.39 2.13 -13.27
N THR A 187 25.05 3.21 -13.70
CA THR A 187 24.84 4.64 -13.44
C THR A 187 23.48 5.01 -12.81
N ALA A 188 23.54 5.68 -11.66
CA ALA A 188 22.38 6.12 -10.88
C ALA A 188 21.33 6.83 -11.75
N ALA A 189 20.10 6.29 -11.77
CA ALA A 189 18.95 7.02 -12.31
C ALA A 189 18.74 8.32 -11.50
N GLU A 190 18.74 9.46 -12.19
CA GLU A 190 18.56 10.77 -11.57
C GLU A 190 17.21 10.86 -10.84
N LEU A 191 17.23 11.49 -9.67
CA LEU A 191 16.01 11.75 -8.89
C LEU A 191 15.13 12.77 -9.63
N PRO A 192 13.79 12.63 -9.63
CA PRO A 192 12.90 13.62 -10.20
C PRO A 192 13.10 14.98 -9.51
N GLN A 193 13.39 16.01 -10.29
CA GLN A 193 13.48 17.39 -9.81
C GLN A 193 12.07 17.90 -9.46
N ASP A 194 11.90 18.22 -8.18
CA ASP A 194 10.83 19.01 -7.55
C ASP A 194 9.34 18.67 -7.75
N GLY A 195 8.60 18.90 -6.65
CA GLY A 195 7.14 18.98 -6.57
C GLY A 195 6.53 20.19 -7.29
N ALA A 196 7.00 20.47 -8.51
CA ALA A 196 6.14 21.09 -9.50
C ALA A 196 5.28 19.97 -10.11
N ALA A 197 3.99 20.24 -10.27
CA ALA A 197 3.10 19.39 -11.04
C ALA A 197 3.80 18.83 -12.28
N ILE A 198 3.77 17.52 -12.46
CA ILE A 198 4.19 16.91 -13.72
C ILE A 198 3.12 17.24 -14.77
N SER A 199 3.20 18.44 -15.30
CA SER A 199 3.07 18.67 -16.73
C SER A 199 4.49 18.72 -17.32
N ALA A 200 5.28 17.66 -17.09
CA ALA A 200 6.48 17.45 -17.90
C ALA A 200 5.98 17.12 -19.31
N ALA A 201 5.99 18.11 -20.18
CA ALA A 201 5.80 17.90 -21.60
C ALA A 201 6.93 16.96 -22.06
N LYS A 202 6.64 15.66 -22.15
CA LYS A 202 7.59 14.70 -22.72
C LYS A 202 7.81 15.11 -24.17
N GLU A 203 8.98 15.63 -24.51
CA GLU A 203 9.29 15.93 -25.91
C GLU A 203 9.66 14.63 -26.64
N PRO A 204 9.02 14.31 -27.77
CA PRO A 204 9.38 13.15 -28.57
C PRO A 204 10.77 13.36 -29.20
N GLU A 205 11.63 12.33 -29.15
CA GLU A 205 12.98 12.36 -29.73
C GLU A 205 13.02 11.64 -31.08
N THR A 206 12.56 10.38 -31.13
CA THR A 206 12.53 9.57 -32.36
C THR A 206 11.38 8.57 -32.35
N ILE A 207 10.93 8.18 -33.54
CA ILE A 207 9.96 7.08 -33.72
C ILE A 207 10.77 5.80 -33.96
N LEU A 208 10.65 4.84 -33.06
CA LEU A 208 11.35 3.56 -33.15
C LEU A 208 10.58 2.51 -33.96
N ASP A 209 9.25 2.56 -33.94
CA ASP A 209 8.40 1.57 -34.61
C ASP A 209 7.00 2.14 -34.92
N ARG A 210 6.27 1.51 -35.84
CA ARG A 210 4.92 1.90 -36.25
C ARG A 210 4.03 0.66 -36.36
N MET A 211 2.84 0.69 -35.74
CA MET A 211 1.85 -0.37 -35.86
C MET A 211 0.45 0.17 -36.19
N THR A 212 -0.33 -0.62 -36.91
CA THR A 212 -1.72 -0.29 -37.23
C THR A 212 -2.66 -1.03 -36.27
N VAL A 213 -3.50 -0.30 -35.55
CA VAL A 213 -4.52 -0.85 -34.64
C VAL A 213 -5.92 -0.47 -35.10
N ARG A 214 -6.91 -1.36 -34.92
CA ARG A 214 -8.31 -1.04 -35.21
C ARG A 214 -8.96 -0.37 -34.00
N ARG A 215 -9.47 0.85 -34.17
CA ARG A 215 -10.22 1.60 -33.14
C ARG A 215 -11.53 2.09 -33.74
N GLN A 216 -12.67 1.74 -33.13
CA GLN A 216 -14.01 2.10 -33.60
C GLN A 216 -14.24 1.81 -35.11
N GLY A 217 -13.77 0.65 -35.59
CA GLY A 217 -13.94 0.23 -36.99
C GLY A 217 -13.00 0.90 -38.00
N ARG A 218 -12.12 1.82 -37.59
CA ARG A 218 -11.11 2.46 -38.46
C ARG A 218 -9.70 1.96 -38.14
N ALA A 219 -8.87 1.84 -39.16
CA ALA A 219 -7.43 1.59 -39.00
C ALA A 219 -6.75 2.88 -38.52
N VAL A 220 -6.07 2.83 -37.37
CA VAL A 220 -5.39 3.97 -36.75
C VAL A 220 -3.93 3.59 -36.49
N THR A 221 -3.01 4.49 -36.83
CA THR A 221 -1.58 4.28 -36.66
C THR A 221 -1.14 4.67 -35.25
N LYS A 222 -0.45 3.74 -34.58
CA LYS A 222 0.35 4.00 -33.38
C LYS A 222 1.82 4.02 -33.74
N VAL A 223 2.57 4.86 -33.06
CA VAL A 223 4.03 4.98 -33.20
C VAL A 223 4.68 4.76 -31.84
N LEU A 224 5.75 3.98 -31.81
CA LEU A 224 6.58 3.76 -30.63
C LEU A 224 7.54 4.94 -30.52
N VAL A 225 7.29 5.82 -29.57
CA VAL A 225 8.04 7.06 -29.41
C VAL A 225 9.09 6.90 -28.33
N LYS A 226 10.36 7.09 -28.69
CA LYS A 226 11.45 7.36 -27.75
C LYS A 226 11.34 8.82 -27.35
N TRP A 227 11.31 9.08 -26.04
CA TRP A 227 11.22 10.44 -25.50
C TRP A 227 12.62 10.97 -25.17
N LYS A 228 12.82 12.29 -25.27
CA LYS A 228 14.08 12.90 -24.85
C LYS A 228 14.35 12.57 -23.37
N HIS A 229 15.60 12.25 -23.06
CA HIS A 229 16.04 11.85 -21.72
C HIS A 229 15.40 10.54 -21.19
N SER A 230 14.84 9.71 -22.07
CA SER A 230 14.38 8.35 -21.74
C SER A 230 15.21 7.29 -22.46
N LEU A 231 15.33 6.10 -21.85
CA LEU A 231 15.97 4.97 -22.51
C LEU A 231 15.11 4.47 -23.67
N PRO A 232 15.71 3.83 -24.70
CA PRO A 232 14.93 3.19 -25.77
C PRO A 232 13.93 2.14 -25.24
N GLU A 233 14.24 1.51 -24.11
CA GLU A 233 13.40 0.53 -23.42
C GLU A 233 12.16 1.17 -22.77
N ASP A 234 12.20 2.48 -22.47
CA ASP A 234 11.09 3.25 -21.91
C ASP A 234 10.19 3.89 -22.99
N ALA A 235 10.41 3.53 -24.26
CA ALA A 235 9.59 4.03 -25.37
C ALA A 235 8.13 3.61 -25.20
N THR A 236 7.20 4.53 -25.50
CA THR A 236 5.76 4.28 -25.36
C THR A 236 5.03 4.36 -26.68
N TRP A 237 4.01 3.51 -26.84
CA TRP A 237 3.14 3.53 -28.00
C TRP A 237 2.12 4.67 -27.90
N GLU A 238 2.29 5.70 -28.71
CA GLU A 238 1.38 6.84 -28.81
C GLU A 238 0.62 6.80 -30.14
N PHE A 239 -0.57 7.40 -30.18
CA PHE A 239 -1.27 7.57 -31.46
C PHE A 239 -0.58 8.66 -32.28
N TYR A 240 -0.26 8.36 -33.54
CA TYR A 240 0.45 9.31 -34.40
C TYR A 240 -0.31 10.64 -34.54
N PHE A 241 -1.63 10.58 -34.67
CA PHE A 241 -2.49 11.76 -34.75
C PHE A 241 -2.43 12.62 -33.48
N ASP A 242 -2.48 12.00 -32.29
CA ASP A 242 -2.41 12.72 -31.01
C ASP A 242 -1.00 13.28 -30.78
N LEU A 243 0.03 12.58 -31.27
CA LEU A 243 1.42 13.03 -31.22
C LEU A 243 1.63 14.27 -32.08
N CYS A 244 1.17 14.28 -33.34
CA CYS A 244 1.29 15.43 -34.23
C CYS A 244 0.49 16.64 -33.73
N ASN A 245 -0.69 16.41 -33.13
CA ASN A 245 -1.47 17.50 -32.53
C ASN A 245 -0.77 18.11 -31.30
N LYS A 246 -0.10 17.28 -30.49
CA LYS A 246 0.62 17.74 -29.28
C LYS A 246 2.01 18.32 -29.59
N PHE A 247 2.67 17.81 -30.62
CA PHE A 247 4.00 18.24 -31.05
C PHE A 247 4.00 18.52 -32.56
N PRO A 248 3.45 19.68 -32.98
CA PRO A 248 3.34 20.02 -34.40
C PRO A 248 4.71 20.10 -35.10
N ASN A 249 5.77 20.40 -34.36
CA ASN A 249 7.14 20.51 -34.88
C ASN A 249 7.88 19.16 -34.93
N PHE A 250 7.27 18.08 -34.47
CA PHE A 250 7.85 16.74 -34.52
C PHE A 250 7.41 16.03 -35.81
N HIS A 251 8.15 16.29 -36.88
CA HIS A 251 8.03 15.55 -38.13
C HIS A 251 9.19 14.57 -38.22
N SER A 252 8.85 13.28 -38.30
CA SER A 252 9.76 12.20 -38.66
C SER A 252 10.05 12.21 -40.15
#